data_AF-A0A4U3I501-F1
#
_entry.id   AF-A0A4U3I501-F1
#
_cell.length_a   1.000
_cell.length_b   1.000
_cell.length_c   1.000
_cell.angle_alpha   90.00
_cell.angle_beta   90.00
_cell.angle_gamma   90.00
#
_symmetry.space_group_name_H-M   'P 1'
#
loop_
_entity.id
_entity.type
_entity.pdbx_description
1 polymer ?
#
loop_
_entity_poly.entity_id
_entity_poly.type
_entity_poly.pdbx_seq_one_letter_code
_entity_poly.pdbx_strand_id
1 'polypeptide(L)'
;MLQAATGKLFTNRENPRRQDLKGVIYSNLDLGAIDRLSTRVGTLVNLESSRTPAALGYEMTEYMEAADPAPGVLVSRAMAAYIDDFADVASFSLQVIFSPDVHIAERLLYQRQRPGNRSPSERLARFYDKSVRATESEMQAFEQFADQLIDLPRANYLAVIQAIRTYVAAVHRMGDDLNLAYTLLVMCVESLAQKFDGHEPKWVDLPDQKRAGVDEALLSVSEEDSQKVRDAVLEVIHPRLGFRFVQFILAHLPADYFSVQADAQKHPIGRRDLEAALQNLYGVRSSYVHTLKPLTKEFIHFASHRETWEDDGKLTFTFQGLFRLVRAVIIEFVRKAPKIEHEPCNYEWDNPNLIRLRVAPQYWVYDPSGFEAQSSRRYLQGLVELLDECLVEYPNRKLHGLSHIIDKGLSIQPQMNEAQNVPFLALWWLSNVYLGHDPARRTHTSKEVEMLNKPSVDSLITQALLGSDSEWKPAIHQLQLDRYYKQRYKSSGIRVPANVEACMALTLAERHRKAGHISSAHGALTSAVENFPHLIQLRTLAADFDPSTPIAWLSIIYPGITMQRATLECIGL
;
A
#
# COMPACT_ATOMS: atom_id res chain seq x y z
N MET A 1 -3.73 11.86 -10.95
CA MET A 1 -2.73 12.63 -11.75
C MET A 1 -3.29 13.92 -12.37
N LEU A 2 -4.61 14.08 -12.53
CA LEU A 2 -5.21 15.29 -13.14
C LEU A 2 -4.74 16.61 -12.52
N GLN A 3 -4.59 16.68 -11.19
CA GLN A 3 -4.08 17.88 -10.50
C GLN A 3 -2.62 18.21 -10.84
N ALA A 4 -1.78 17.21 -11.05
CA ALA A 4 -0.39 17.43 -11.47
C ALA A 4 -0.33 17.98 -12.89
N ALA A 5 -1.26 17.56 -13.76
CA ALA A 5 -1.34 17.99 -15.14
C ALA A 5 -1.59 19.49 -15.30
N THR A 6 -2.04 20.21 -14.26
CA THR A 6 -2.38 21.65 -14.34
C THR A 6 -1.22 22.58 -13.98
N GLY A 7 -0.05 22.05 -13.61
CA GLY A 7 1.08 22.85 -13.13
C GLY A 7 0.96 23.36 -11.69
N LYS A 8 -0.11 22.97 -10.97
CA LYS A 8 -0.34 23.38 -9.59
C LYS A 8 0.77 22.93 -8.63
N LEU A 9 1.34 21.75 -8.87
CA LEU A 9 2.27 21.08 -7.95
C LEU A 9 3.75 21.34 -8.24
N PHE A 10 4.07 22.17 -9.24
CA PHE A 10 5.44 22.35 -9.69
C PHE A 10 6.27 23.10 -8.65
N THR A 11 7.53 22.72 -8.46
CA THR A 11 8.46 23.54 -7.68
C THR A 11 8.88 24.76 -8.49
N ASN A 12 9.08 24.58 -9.80
CA ASN A 12 9.36 25.63 -10.77
C ASN A 12 8.22 25.75 -11.80
N ARG A 13 7.54 26.90 -11.82
CA ARG A 13 6.49 27.22 -12.81
C ARG A 13 7.00 27.97 -14.03
N GLU A 14 8.28 28.33 -14.09
CA GLU A 14 8.87 29.00 -15.24
C GLU A 14 9.03 28.03 -16.42
N ASN A 15 8.59 28.46 -17.60
CA ASN A 15 8.70 27.72 -18.87
C ASN A 15 8.28 26.23 -18.76
N PRO A 16 7.05 25.94 -18.30
CA PRO A 16 6.59 24.56 -18.18
C PRO A 16 6.51 23.93 -19.56
N ARG A 17 6.89 22.66 -19.64
CA ARG A 17 6.72 21.87 -20.87
C ARG A 17 5.25 21.53 -21.02
N ARG A 18 4.75 21.56 -22.24
CA ARG A 18 3.34 21.32 -22.57
C ARG A 18 3.22 20.24 -23.63
N GLN A 19 2.30 19.31 -23.43
CA GLN A 19 1.89 18.34 -24.44
C GLN A 19 0.37 18.28 -24.51
N ASP A 20 -0.19 18.40 -25.70
CA ASP A 20 -1.62 18.16 -25.90
C ASP A 20 -1.86 16.67 -26.14
N LEU A 21 -2.77 16.09 -25.37
CA LEU A 21 -3.09 14.67 -25.37
C LEU A 21 -4.52 14.47 -25.85
N LYS A 22 -4.73 13.40 -26.62
CA LYS A 22 -6.04 12.99 -27.13
C LYS A 22 -6.29 11.53 -26.80
N GLY A 23 -7.54 11.22 -26.46
CA GLY A 23 -8.02 9.88 -26.14
C GLY A 23 -9.48 9.73 -26.54
N VAL A 24 -10.01 8.53 -26.36
CA VAL A 24 -11.42 8.21 -26.58
C VAL A 24 -11.97 7.62 -25.30
N ILE A 25 -13.18 8.03 -24.93
CA ILE A 25 -13.91 7.51 -23.78
C ILE A 25 -15.31 7.10 -24.21
N TYR A 26 -15.84 6.06 -23.59
CA TYR A 26 -17.13 5.47 -23.95
C TYR A 26 -18.14 5.73 -22.83
N SER A 27 -19.32 6.23 -23.19
CA SER A 27 -20.34 6.62 -22.21
C SER A 27 -21.78 6.42 -22.69
N ASN A 28 -22.74 6.32 -21.76
CA ASN A 28 -24.16 6.51 -22.06
C ASN A 28 -24.61 7.98 -22.02
N LEU A 29 -23.68 8.92 -21.85
CA LEU A 29 -23.96 10.35 -21.94
C LEU A 29 -24.31 10.75 -23.38
N ASP A 30 -25.43 11.44 -23.53
CA ASP A 30 -25.83 12.14 -24.75
C ASP A 30 -25.61 13.65 -24.56
N LEU A 31 -24.64 14.20 -25.30
CA LEU A 31 -24.34 15.64 -25.34
C LEU A 31 -25.35 16.42 -26.22
N GLY A 32 -26.21 15.73 -26.96
CA GLY A 32 -27.16 16.33 -27.88
C GLY A 32 -26.46 17.21 -28.93
N ALA A 33 -26.85 18.48 -28.98
CA ALA A 33 -26.31 19.47 -29.92
C ALA A 33 -25.02 20.17 -29.40
N ILE A 34 -24.47 19.73 -28.27
CA ILE A 34 -23.24 20.31 -27.72
C ILE A 34 -22.05 19.57 -28.31
N ASP A 35 -21.26 20.30 -29.10
CA ASP A 35 -20.06 19.74 -29.75
C ASP A 35 -18.92 19.53 -28.76
N ARG A 36 -18.79 20.41 -27.75
CA ARG A 36 -17.67 20.42 -26.80
C ARG A 36 -18.10 20.82 -25.40
N LEU A 37 -17.61 20.10 -24.40
CA LEU A 37 -17.73 20.42 -22.98
C LEU A 37 -16.33 20.51 -22.36
N SER A 38 -15.90 21.72 -22.02
CA SER A 38 -14.56 21.99 -21.48
C SER A 38 -14.58 22.18 -19.96
N THR A 39 -13.60 21.59 -19.28
CA THR A 39 -13.38 21.72 -17.83
C THR A 39 -11.88 21.82 -17.53
N ARG A 40 -11.47 22.17 -16.31
CA ARG A 40 -10.05 22.15 -15.91
C ARG A 40 -9.40 20.77 -15.93
N VAL A 41 -10.19 19.69 -15.88
CA VAL A 41 -9.67 18.32 -15.98
C VAL A 41 -9.59 17.81 -17.41
N GLY A 42 -10.11 18.55 -18.39
CA GLY A 42 -10.06 18.23 -19.82
C GLY A 42 -11.35 18.57 -20.57
N THR A 43 -11.38 18.30 -21.87
CA THR A 43 -12.50 18.61 -22.76
C THR A 43 -13.07 17.34 -23.37
N LEU A 44 -14.39 17.19 -23.29
CA LEU A 44 -15.14 16.20 -24.05
C LEU A 44 -15.56 16.77 -25.40
N VAL A 45 -15.43 15.96 -26.44
CA VAL A 45 -15.81 16.29 -27.82
C VAL A 45 -16.80 15.25 -28.30
N ASN A 46 -17.94 15.70 -28.82
CA ASN A 46 -18.93 14.82 -29.42
C ASN A 46 -18.39 14.27 -30.76
N LEU A 47 -18.38 12.95 -30.94
CA LEU A 47 -17.91 12.29 -32.17
C LEU A 47 -19.07 11.78 -33.06
N GLU A 48 -20.30 12.25 -32.82
CA GLU A 48 -21.52 11.84 -33.56
C GLU A 48 -21.75 10.31 -33.58
N SER A 49 -21.72 9.67 -32.40
CA SER A 49 -22.04 8.24 -32.27
C SER A 49 -23.53 8.01 -32.04
N SER A 50 -24.19 7.28 -32.95
CA SER A 50 -25.59 6.82 -32.78
C SER A 50 -25.72 5.52 -31.98
N ARG A 51 -24.60 4.94 -31.53
CA ARG A 51 -24.55 3.71 -30.73
C ARG A 51 -24.29 4.04 -29.27
N THR A 52 -24.93 3.31 -28.36
CA THR A 52 -24.52 3.21 -26.95
C THR A 52 -23.46 2.09 -26.84
N PRO A 53 -22.47 2.16 -25.94
CA PRO A 53 -21.94 3.42 -25.43
C PRO A 53 -21.48 4.33 -26.58
N ALA A 54 -21.77 5.61 -26.47
CA ALA A 54 -21.29 6.63 -27.38
C ALA A 54 -19.77 6.80 -27.18
N ALA A 55 -19.04 6.85 -28.29
CA ALA A 55 -17.64 7.26 -28.28
C ALA A 55 -17.55 8.78 -28.21
N LEU A 56 -16.83 9.29 -27.22
CA LEU A 56 -16.55 10.71 -27.02
C LEU A 56 -15.04 10.93 -27.11
N GLY A 57 -14.63 12.00 -27.79
CA GLY A 57 -13.24 12.45 -27.79
C GLY A 57 -12.91 13.06 -26.44
N TYR A 58 -11.76 12.73 -25.88
CA TYR A 58 -11.23 13.35 -24.68
C TYR A 58 -9.91 14.05 -25.00
N GLU A 59 -9.86 15.35 -24.81
CA GLU A 59 -8.69 16.18 -25.08
C GLU A 59 -8.23 16.85 -23.77
N MET A 60 -6.93 16.85 -23.49
CA MET A 60 -6.37 17.60 -22.37
C MET A 60 -4.98 18.12 -22.66
N THR A 61 -4.58 19.15 -21.92
CA THR A 61 -3.22 19.67 -21.95
C THR A 61 -2.48 19.18 -20.71
N GLU A 62 -1.44 18.38 -20.94
CA GLU A 62 -0.48 17.99 -19.91
C GLU A 62 0.57 19.08 -19.75
N TYR A 63 0.60 19.71 -18.58
CA TYR A 63 1.75 20.48 -18.15
C TYR A 63 2.76 19.57 -17.46
N MET A 64 4.04 19.83 -17.68
CA MET A 64 5.14 19.21 -16.95
C MET A 64 6.15 20.26 -16.52
N GLU A 65 6.74 20.03 -15.37
CA GLU A 65 7.77 20.90 -14.84
C GLU A 65 8.98 20.98 -15.79
N ALA A 66 9.59 22.17 -15.82
CA ALA A 66 10.80 22.40 -16.58
C ALA A 66 11.90 21.49 -16.04
N ALA A 67 12.60 20.82 -16.96
CA ALA A 67 13.73 19.96 -16.64
C ALA A 67 14.77 20.14 -17.73
N ASP A 68 16.03 20.28 -17.34
CA ASP A 68 17.15 20.32 -18.28
C ASP A 68 17.21 19.00 -19.05
N PRO A 69 17.48 19.00 -20.37
CA PRO A 69 17.58 17.77 -21.14
C PRO A 69 18.69 16.86 -20.58
N ALA A 70 18.28 15.79 -19.90
CA ALA A 70 19.17 14.78 -19.32
C ALA A 70 18.60 13.36 -19.51
N PRO A 71 19.44 12.32 -19.52
CA PRO A 71 18.96 10.93 -19.51
C PRO A 71 17.98 10.69 -18.35
N GLY A 72 16.82 10.11 -18.65
CA GLY A 72 15.77 9.84 -17.66
C GLY A 72 14.71 10.95 -17.52
N VAL A 73 14.84 12.08 -18.24
CA VAL A 73 13.82 13.13 -18.22
C VAL A 73 12.59 12.69 -19.01
N LEU A 74 11.45 12.68 -18.32
CA LEU A 74 10.17 12.26 -18.88
C LEU A 74 9.62 13.31 -19.85
N VAL A 75 9.29 12.90 -21.08
CA VAL A 75 8.81 13.78 -22.19
C VAL A 75 7.28 13.90 -22.23
N SER A 76 6.55 12.89 -21.77
CA SER A 76 5.10 12.92 -21.53
C SER A 76 4.72 11.73 -20.66
N ARG A 77 3.67 11.84 -19.84
CA ARG A 77 3.11 10.69 -19.10
C ARG A 77 2.08 9.90 -19.91
N ALA A 78 1.76 10.40 -21.12
CA ALA A 78 0.72 9.91 -22.02
C ALA A 78 -0.69 9.93 -21.41
N MET A 79 -1.69 9.74 -22.27
CA MET A 79 -3.11 9.80 -21.88
C MET A 79 -3.49 8.77 -20.81
N ALA A 80 -2.82 7.61 -20.80
CA ALA A 80 -3.05 6.53 -19.84
C ALA A 80 -2.86 6.95 -18.37
N ALA A 81 -2.06 7.99 -18.09
CA ALA A 81 -1.90 8.49 -16.73
C ALA A 81 -3.12 9.28 -16.20
N TYR A 82 -4.03 9.71 -17.08
CA TYR A 82 -5.08 10.68 -16.77
C TYR A 82 -6.50 10.21 -17.06
N ILE A 83 -6.68 9.40 -18.10
CA ILE A 83 -8.00 9.11 -18.66
C ILE A 83 -8.91 8.33 -17.68
N ASP A 84 -8.35 7.44 -16.87
CA ASP A 84 -9.12 6.71 -15.85
C ASP A 84 -9.64 7.66 -14.75
N ASP A 85 -8.77 8.55 -14.24
CA ASP A 85 -9.18 9.57 -13.26
C ASP A 85 -10.28 10.47 -13.80
N PHE A 86 -10.16 10.87 -15.07
CA PHE A 86 -11.17 11.68 -15.72
C PHE A 86 -12.48 10.90 -15.85
N ALA A 87 -12.43 9.62 -16.28
CA ALA A 87 -13.60 8.77 -16.40
C ALA A 87 -14.33 8.62 -15.06
N ASP A 88 -13.59 8.42 -13.96
CA ASP A 88 -14.18 8.29 -12.64
C ASP A 88 -14.82 9.61 -12.17
N VAL A 89 -14.14 10.75 -12.36
CA VAL A 89 -14.66 12.08 -11.98
C VAL A 89 -15.90 12.44 -12.80
N ALA A 90 -15.89 12.18 -14.11
CA ALA A 90 -17.04 12.42 -14.98
C ALA A 90 -18.22 11.50 -14.65
N SER A 91 -17.96 10.20 -14.41
CA SER A 91 -18.99 9.23 -14.00
C SER A 91 -19.66 9.64 -12.69
N PHE A 92 -18.84 10.01 -11.70
CA PHE A 92 -19.29 10.46 -10.39
C PHE A 92 -20.14 11.73 -10.47
N SER A 93 -19.67 12.73 -11.22
CA SER A 93 -20.33 14.03 -11.29
C SER A 93 -21.62 13.98 -12.11
N LEU A 94 -21.60 13.37 -13.30
CA LEU A 94 -22.76 13.36 -14.21
C LEU A 94 -23.71 12.18 -13.98
N GLN A 95 -23.35 11.24 -13.09
CA GLN A 95 -24.13 10.03 -12.77
C GLN A 95 -24.39 9.13 -13.99
N VAL A 96 -23.36 8.98 -14.82
CA VAL A 96 -23.35 8.17 -16.05
C VAL A 96 -22.14 7.24 -16.02
N ILE A 97 -22.08 6.27 -16.92
CA ILE A 97 -20.90 5.42 -17.07
C ILE A 97 -19.93 6.13 -18.00
N PHE A 98 -18.69 6.36 -17.57
CA PHE A 98 -17.56 6.65 -18.44
C PHE A 98 -16.52 5.55 -18.27
N SER A 99 -15.97 5.07 -19.38
CA SER A 99 -14.86 4.11 -19.37
C SER A 99 -13.96 4.34 -20.60
N PRO A 100 -12.64 4.32 -20.46
CA PRO A 100 -11.74 4.30 -21.61
C PRO A 100 -11.76 2.95 -22.34
N ASP A 101 -12.23 1.88 -21.69
CA ASP A 101 -12.44 0.57 -22.30
C ASP A 101 -13.91 0.40 -22.73
N VAL A 102 -14.11 0.21 -24.04
CA VAL A 102 -15.42 -0.02 -24.65
C VAL A 102 -16.11 -1.26 -24.10
N HIS A 103 -15.37 -2.34 -23.82
CA HIS A 103 -15.95 -3.60 -23.36
C HIS A 103 -16.47 -3.49 -21.93
N ILE A 104 -15.83 -2.66 -21.09
CA ILE A 104 -16.34 -2.35 -19.76
C ILE A 104 -17.65 -1.56 -19.88
N ALA A 105 -17.68 -0.51 -20.70
CA ALA A 105 -18.90 0.28 -20.92
C ALA A 105 -20.05 -0.56 -21.49
N GLU A 106 -19.78 -1.37 -22.52
CA GLU A 106 -20.75 -2.31 -23.10
C GLU A 106 -21.25 -3.31 -22.06
N ARG A 107 -20.35 -3.93 -21.27
CA ARG A 107 -20.76 -4.88 -20.23
C ARG A 107 -21.68 -4.24 -19.21
N LEU A 108 -21.42 -2.99 -18.81
CA LEU A 108 -22.20 -2.28 -17.80
C LEU A 108 -23.57 -1.82 -18.34
N LEU A 109 -23.63 -1.40 -19.60
CA LEU A 109 -24.84 -0.83 -20.23
C LEU A 109 -25.72 -1.87 -20.94
N TYR A 110 -25.12 -2.94 -21.48
CA TYR A 110 -25.79 -4.00 -22.24
C TYR A 110 -25.80 -5.33 -21.49
N GLN A 111 -25.96 -5.28 -20.17
CA GLN A 111 -25.96 -6.47 -19.32
C GLN A 111 -26.95 -7.53 -19.86
N ARG A 112 -26.42 -8.67 -20.30
CA ARG A 112 -27.24 -9.85 -20.59
C ARG A 112 -27.87 -10.31 -19.28
N GLN A 113 -29.20 -10.22 -19.19
CA GLN A 113 -29.93 -10.70 -18.03
C GLN A 113 -29.64 -12.18 -17.83
N ARG A 114 -29.02 -12.53 -16.70
CA ARG A 114 -28.95 -13.93 -16.25
C ARG A 114 -30.32 -14.30 -15.68
N PRO A 115 -30.90 -15.46 -16.01
CA PRO A 115 -32.14 -15.91 -15.40
C PRO A 115 -32.04 -15.85 -13.86
N GLY A 116 -32.98 -15.16 -13.21
CA GLY A 116 -33.02 -14.99 -11.76
C GLY A 116 -32.29 -13.75 -11.20
N ASN A 117 -31.43 -13.08 -11.97
CA ASN A 117 -30.76 -11.85 -11.53
C ASN A 117 -31.50 -10.61 -12.05
N ARG A 118 -31.88 -9.72 -11.13
CA ARG A 118 -32.48 -8.42 -11.46
C ARG A 118 -31.43 -7.42 -11.95
N SER A 119 -31.82 -6.56 -12.88
CA SER A 119 -30.91 -5.56 -13.46
C SER A 119 -30.47 -4.51 -12.43
N PRO A 120 -29.21 -4.02 -12.47
CA PRO A 120 -28.76 -2.89 -11.65
C PRO A 120 -29.59 -1.61 -11.85
N SER A 121 -30.16 -1.39 -13.06
CA SER A 121 -31.03 -0.24 -13.34
C SER A 121 -32.30 -0.24 -12.50
N GLU A 122 -32.75 -1.40 -12.00
CA GLU A 122 -33.91 -1.50 -11.10
C GLU A 122 -33.57 -1.06 -9.66
N ARG A 123 -32.29 -0.96 -9.30
CA ARG A 123 -31.80 -0.59 -7.97
C ARG A 123 -31.17 0.79 -7.90
N LEU A 124 -30.60 1.25 -9.02
CA LEU A 124 -29.95 2.54 -9.16
C LEU A 124 -30.39 3.17 -10.47
N ALA A 125 -31.11 4.29 -10.37
CA ALA A 125 -31.54 5.05 -11.53
C ALA A 125 -30.34 5.74 -12.22
N ARG A 126 -30.52 6.11 -13.50
CA ARG A 126 -29.63 6.98 -14.27
C ARG A 126 -28.32 6.34 -14.75
N PHE A 127 -27.49 5.77 -13.88
CA PHE A 127 -26.19 5.21 -14.28
C PHE A 127 -26.31 4.17 -15.40
N TYR A 128 -27.27 3.27 -15.29
CA TYR A 128 -27.48 2.17 -16.25
C TYR A 128 -28.55 2.46 -17.31
N ASP A 129 -29.01 3.71 -17.40
CA ASP A 129 -29.96 4.08 -18.45
C ASP A 129 -29.26 4.00 -19.81
N LYS A 130 -30.00 3.60 -20.86
CA LYS A 130 -29.40 3.38 -22.19
C LYS A 130 -28.77 4.66 -22.78
N SER A 131 -29.34 5.81 -22.45
CA SER A 131 -28.89 7.13 -22.87
C SER A 131 -29.35 8.14 -21.83
N VAL A 132 -28.44 9.01 -21.39
CA VAL A 132 -28.69 10.05 -20.41
C VAL A 132 -28.34 11.39 -21.03
N ARG A 133 -29.32 12.26 -21.22
CA ARG A 133 -29.10 13.61 -21.70
C ARG A 133 -28.77 14.52 -20.52
N ALA A 134 -27.59 15.13 -20.52
CA ALA A 134 -27.23 16.11 -19.49
C ALA A 134 -27.90 17.46 -19.75
N THR A 135 -28.40 18.07 -18.68
CA THR A 135 -28.91 19.45 -18.71
C THR A 135 -27.77 20.45 -18.63
N GLU A 136 -27.99 21.67 -19.10
CA GLU A 136 -26.99 22.76 -19.04
C GLU A 136 -26.53 23.02 -17.59
N SER A 137 -27.46 23.00 -16.63
CA SER A 137 -27.14 23.14 -15.21
C SER A 137 -26.24 22.02 -14.67
N GLU A 138 -26.41 20.79 -15.15
CA GLU A 138 -25.57 19.67 -14.72
C GLU A 138 -24.17 19.74 -15.32
N MET A 139 -24.05 20.24 -16.54
CA MET A 139 -22.75 20.50 -17.18
C MET A 139 -21.98 21.61 -16.46
N GLN A 140 -22.66 22.71 -16.11
CA GLN A 140 -22.07 23.79 -15.31
C GLN A 140 -21.67 23.31 -13.90
N ALA A 141 -22.50 22.48 -13.27
CA ALA A 141 -22.18 21.88 -11.98
C ALA A 141 -20.95 20.95 -12.06
N PHE A 142 -20.80 20.21 -13.17
CA PHE A 142 -19.62 19.39 -13.40
C PHE A 142 -18.36 20.23 -13.59
N GLU A 143 -18.42 21.29 -14.39
CA GLU A 143 -17.31 22.24 -14.56
C GLU A 143 -16.89 22.84 -13.22
N GLN A 144 -17.84 23.35 -12.44
CA GLN A 144 -17.58 23.91 -11.12
C GLN A 144 -16.98 22.88 -10.15
N PHE A 145 -17.48 21.64 -10.16
CA PHE A 145 -16.96 20.58 -9.33
C PHE A 145 -15.52 20.22 -9.71
N ALA A 146 -15.21 20.13 -11.01
CA ALA A 146 -13.87 19.87 -11.51
C ALA A 146 -12.87 20.95 -11.05
N ASP A 147 -13.27 22.23 -11.12
CA ASP A 147 -12.45 23.34 -10.65
C ASP A 147 -12.15 23.23 -9.15
N GLN A 148 -13.20 23.04 -8.34
CA GLN A 148 -13.05 22.89 -6.90
C GLN A 148 -12.19 21.69 -6.52
N LEU A 149 -12.30 20.59 -7.28
CA LEU A 149 -11.50 19.37 -7.08
C LEU A 149 -10.01 19.63 -7.32
N ILE A 150 -9.66 20.29 -8.43
CA ILE A 150 -8.27 20.64 -8.74
C ILE A 150 -7.67 21.57 -7.69
N ASP A 151 -8.47 22.49 -7.15
CA ASP A 151 -8.01 23.48 -6.18
C ASP A 151 -7.86 22.94 -4.74
N LEU A 152 -8.21 21.69 -4.46
CA LEU A 152 -7.96 21.09 -3.14
C LEU A 152 -6.47 20.99 -2.78
N PRO A 153 -6.08 21.10 -1.50
CA PRO A 153 -4.75 20.70 -1.04
C PRO A 153 -4.42 19.28 -1.49
N ARG A 154 -3.15 18.96 -1.72
CA ARG A 154 -2.71 17.68 -2.30
C ARG A 154 -3.22 16.48 -1.50
N ALA A 155 -3.13 16.55 -0.18
CA ALA A 155 -3.62 15.51 0.72
C ALA A 155 -5.13 15.27 0.56
N ASN A 156 -5.92 16.34 0.49
CA ASN A 156 -7.37 16.27 0.30
C ASN A 156 -7.72 15.75 -1.09
N TYR A 157 -7.04 16.24 -2.15
CA TYR A 157 -7.24 15.77 -3.51
C TYR A 157 -7.01 14.27 -3.64
N LEU A 158 -5.90 13.75 -3.09
CA LEU A 158 -5.58 12.33 -3.12
C LEU A 158 -6.64 11.47 -2.41
N ALA A 159 -7.19 11.96 -1.30
CA ALA A 159 -8.24 11.25 -0.59
C ALA A 159 -9.58 11.28 -1.34
N VAL A 160 -9.94 12.43 -1.90
CA VAL A 160 -11.19 12.59 -2.66
C VAL A 160 -11.16 11.79 -3.95
N ILE A 161 -10.08 11.83 -4.73
CA ILE A 161 -9.99 11.06 -5.97
C ILE A 161 -10.06 9.55 -5.67
N GLN A 162 -9.48 9.10 -4.55
CA GLN A 162 -9.62 7.71 -4.12
C GLN A 162 -11.06 7.36 -3.72
N ALA A 163 -11.77 8.26 -3.04
CA ALA A 163 -13.18 8.08 -2.69
C ALA A 163 -14.07 8.02 -3.95
N ILE A 164 -13.81 8.88 -4.95
CA ILE A 164 -14.49 8.90 -6.25
C ILE A 164 -14.25 7.59 -7.02
N ARG A 165 -12.99 7.16 -7.16
CA ARG A 165 -12.62 5.86 -7.77
C ARG A 165 -13.36 4.70 -7.10
N THR A 166 -13.41 4.72 -5.76
CA THR A 166 -14.09 3.67 -4.98
C THR A 166 -15.61 3.69 -5.18
N TYR A 167 -16.21 4.88 -5.31
CA TYR A 167 -17.63 5.07 -5.59
C TYR A 167 -17.98 4.52 -6.98
N VAL A 168 -17.18 4.84 -8.01
CA VAL A 168 -17.40 4.36 -9.37
C VAL A 168 -17.14 2.85 -9.46
N ALA A 169 -16.14 2.34 -8.75
CA ALA A 169 -15.94 0.90 -8.61
C ALA A 169 -17.18 0.21 -8.00
N ALA A 170 -17.85 0.82 -7.02
CA ALA A 170 -19.11 0.31 -6.48
C ALA A 170 -20.21 0.23 -7.54
N VAL A 171 -20.35 1.27 -8.39
CA VAL A 171 -21.24 1.21 -9.58
C VAL A 171 -20.84 0.02 -10.45
N HIS A 172 -19.56 -0.17 -10.75
CA HIS A 172 -19.13 -1.28 -11.59
C HIS A 172 -19.41 -2.66 -10.97
N ARG A 173 -19.45 -2.75 -9.64
CA ARG A 173 -19.73 -3.99 -8.89
C ARG A 173 -21.21 -4.35 -8.75
N MET A 174 -22.13 -3.42 -9.00
CA MET A 174 -23.57 -3.70 -8.89
C MET A 174 -24.06 -4.83 -9.79
N GLY A 175 -23.36 -5.11 -10.90
CA GLY A 175 -23.70 -6.17 -11.84
C GLY A 175 -23.21 -7.56 -11.45
N ASP A 176 -22.22 -7.68 -10.56
CA ASP A 176 -21.58 -8.95 -10.21
C ASP A 176 -21.53 -9.25 -8.70
N ASP A 177 -21.35 -8.25 -7.84
CA ASP A 177 -21.31 -8.41 -6.37
C ASP A 177 -21.93 -7.23 -5.61
N LEU A 178 -23.18 -7.40 -5.17
CA LEU A 178 -23.92 -6.40 -4.40
C LEU A 178 -23.35 -6.19 -2.99
N ASN A 179 -22.80 -7.22 -2.34
CA ASN A 179 -22.24 -7.07 -0.99
C ASN A 179 -20.98 -6.18 -1.04
N LEU A 180 -20.14 -6.43 -2.04
CA LEU A 180 -18.95 -5.63 -2.28
C LEU A 180 -19.34 -4.19 -2.70
N ALA A 181 -20.28 -4.02 -3.62
CA ALA A 181 -20.76 -2.69 -4.03
C ALA A 181 -21.24 -1.86 -2.82
N TYR A 182 -22.05 -2.46 -1.94
CA TYR A 182 -22.54 -1.81 -0.74
C TYR A 182 -21.41 -1.41 0.22
N THR A 183 -20.46 -2.32 0.41
CA THR A 183 -19.29 -2.10 1.27
C THR A 183 -18.38 -0.99 0.74
N LEU A 184 -18.13 -0.96 -0.58
CA LEU A 184 -17.30 0.07 -1.22
C LEU A 184 -17.87 1.48 -1.01
N LEU A 185 -19.20 1.64 -1.08
CA LEU A 185 -19.85 2.93 -0.82
C LEU A 185 -19.64 3.43 0.60
N VAL A 186 -19.72 2.54 1.59
CA VAL A 186 -19.43 2.90 2.99
C VAL A 186 -17.94 3.24 3.15
N MET A 187 -17.06 2.47 2.52
CA MET A 187 -15.61 2.71 2.55
C MET A 187 -15.20 4.06 1.95
N CYS A 188 -15.91 4.57 0.94
CA CYS A 188 -15.68 5.91 0.39
C CYS A 188 -15.66 6.96 1.51
N VAL A 189 -16.74 7.00 2.30
CA VAL A 189 -16.91 8.01 3.35
C VAL A 189 -16.07 7.70 4.57
N GLU A 190 -15.92 6.43 4.95
CA GLU A 190 -15.03 6.05 6.06
C GLU A 190 -13.58 6.49 5.80
N SER A 191 -13.09 6.35 4.57
CA SER A 191 -11.71 6.74 4.22
C SER A 191 -11.48 8.25 4.35
N LEU A 192 -12.51 9.05 4.09
CA LEU A 192 -12.49 10.50 4.27
C LEU A 192 -12.61 10.86 5.76
N ALA A 193 -13.57 10.27 6.46
CA ALA A 193 -13.78 10.51 7.89
C ALA A 193 -12.51 10.21 8.70
N GLN A 194 -11.90 9.04 8.52
CA GLN A 194 -10.70 8.65 9.26
C GLN A 194 -9.54 9.66 9.14
N LYS A 195 -9.40 10.32 7.98
CA LYS A 195 -8.30 11.23 7.68
C LYS A 195 -8.63 12.71 7.90
N PHE A 196 -9.90 13.12 7.81
CA PHE A 196 -10.30 14.54 7.70
C PHE A 196 -11.51 14.94 8.55
N ASP A 197 -11.98 14.11 9.48
CA ASP A 197 -13.14 14.48 10.31
C ASP A 197 -12.85 15.50 11.41
N GLY A 198 -11.58 15.75 11.74
CA GLY A 198 -11.16 16.76 12.73
C GLY A 198 -11.81 16.60 14.11
N HIS A 199 -12.43 15.44 14.38
CA HIS A 199 -13.31 15.27 15.53
C HIS A 199 -12.62 14.45 16.63
N GLU A 200 -12.50 15.06 17.80
CA GLU A 200 -12.08 14.39 19.02
C GLU A 200 -13.32 13.83 19.74
N PRO A 201 -13.45 12.50 19.89
CA PRO A 201 -14.61 11.91 20.54
C PRO A 201 -14.62 12.27 22.01
N LYS A 202 -15.79 12.66 22.53
CA LYS A 202 -16.00 12.89 23.95
C LYS A 202 -16.51 11.62 24.61
N TRP A 203 -16.27 11.47 25.91
CA TRP A 203 -16.74 10.31 26.66
C TRP A 203 -18.24 10.06 26.46
N VAL A 204 -19.05 11.13 26.53
CA VAL A 204 -20.52 11.09 26.37
C VAL A 204 -21.01 10.52 25.03
N ASP A 205 -20.15 10.52 24.00
CA ASP A 205 -20.49 10.04 22.65
C ASP A 205 -20.52 8.50 22.56
N LEU A 206 -19.99 7.80 23.57
CA LEU A 206 -20.05 6.35 23.64
C LEU A 206 -21.46 5.86 24.04
N PRO A 207 -21.96 4.75 23.49
CA PRO A 207 -23.22 4.16 23.93
C PRO A 207 -23.22 3.83 25.43
N ASP A 208 -24.33 4.10 26.13
CA ASP A 208 -24.45 3.92 27.58
C ASP A 208 -24.07 2.51 28.04
N GLN A 209 -24.42 1.48 27.26
CA GLN A 209 -24.06 0.08 27.54
C GLN A 209 -22.54 -0.16 27.65
N LYS A 210 -21.73 0.66 26.96
CA LYS A 210 -20.26 0.59 26.99
C LYS A 210 -19.64 1.51 28.05
N ARG A 211 -20.38 2.55 28.47
CA ARG A 211 -19.93 3.50 29.50
C ARG A 211 -20.27 3.05 30.91
N ALA A 212 -21.45 2.46 31.11
CA ALA A 212 -22.01 2.20 32.43
C ALA A 212 -21.05 1.47 33.39
N GLY A 213 -20.42 0.39 32.93
CA GLY A 213 -19.48 -0.37 33.77
C GLY A 213 -18.17 0.37 34.07
N VAL A 214 -17.73 1.27 33.17
CA VAL A 214 -16.55 2.11 33.39
C VAL A 214 -16.89 3.29 34.30
N ASP A 215 -18.02 3.95 34.08
CA ASP A 215 -18.50 5.05 34.92
C ASP A 215 -18.74 4.59 36.35
N GLU A 216 -19.33 3.40 36.54
CA GLU A 216 -19.52 2.80 37.87
C GLU A 216 -18.19 2.53 38.58
N ALA A 217 -17.19 2.00 37.87
CA ALA A 217 -15.86 1.74 38.42
C ALA A 217 -15.09 3.03 38.78
N LEU A 218 -15.44 4.16 38.15
CA LEU A 218 -14.79 5.46 38.36
C LEU A 218 -15.47 6.32 39.45
N LEU A 219 -16.63 5.91 40.00
CA LEU A 219 -17.38 6.69 41.00
C LEU A 219 -16.57 7.04 42.27
N SER A 220 -15.63 6.19 42.66
CA SER A 220 -14.78 6.38 43.86
C SER A 220 -13.38 6.93 43.53
N VAL A 221 -13.12 7.27 42.28
CA VAL A 221 -11.83 7.78 41.79
C VAL A 221 -11.89 9.30 41.69
N SER A 222 -10.74 9.98 41.80
CA SER A 222 -10.68 11.44 41.59
C SER A 222 -11.15 11.79 40.17
N GLU A 223 -11.75 12.98 39.96
CA GLU A 223 -12.21 13.37 38.61
C GLU A 223 -11.04 13.49 37.62
N GLU A 224 -9.86 13.89 38.10
CA GLU A 224 -8.65 14.00 37.27
C GLU A 224 -8.19 12.64 36.76
N ASP A 225 -8.14 11.61 37.63
CA ASP A 225 -7.72 10.27 37.22
C ASP A 225 -8.83 9.53 36.46
N SER A 226 -10.10 9.83 36.78
CA SER A 226 -11.25 9.37 36.00
C SER A 226 -11.19 9.89 34.56
N GLN A 227 -10.82 11.15 34.37
CA GLN A 227 -10.65 11.71 33.03
C GLN A 227 -9.48 11.05 32.28
N LYS A 228 -8.34 10.80 32.93
CA LYS A 228 -7.21 10.07 32.31
C LYS A 228 -7.60 8.66 31.85
N VAL A 229 -8.41 7.95 32.64
CA VAL A 229 -8.91 6.62 32.27
C VAL A 229 -9.89 6.73 31.11
N ARG A 230 -10.84 7.69 31.15
CA ARG A 230 -11.78 7.93 30.03
C ARG A 230 -11.03 8.25 28.73
N ASP A 231 -10.01 9.09 28.79
CA ASP A 231 -9.17 9.46 27.64
C ASP A 231 -8.40 8.25 27.09
N ALA A 232 -7.76 7.46 27.97
CA ALA A 232 -7.06 6.23 27.57
C ALA A 232 -8.00 5.19 26.95
N VAL A 233 -9.24 5.10 27.45
CA VAL A 233 -10.26 4.22 26.90
C VAL A 233 -10.75 4.74 25.53
N LEU A 234 -10.92 6.06 25.38
CA LEU A 234 -11.26 6.71 24.10
C LEU A 234 -10.17 6.53 23.04
N GLU A 235 -8.91 6.34 23.43
CA GLU A 235 -7.82 6.02 22.51
C GLU A 235 -7.95 4.62 21.87
N VAL A 236 -8.51 3.64 22.58
CA VAL A 236 -8.49 2.22 22.18
C VAL A 236 -9.82 1.71 21.60
N ILE A 237 -10.93 2.39 21.87
CA ILE A 237 -12.28 1.92 21.50
C ILE A 237 -12.62 2.12 20.00
N HIS A 238 -12.81 1.02 19.27
CA HIS A 238 -13.29 0.98 17.86
C HIS A 238 -14.66 1.65 17.57
N PRO A 239 -15.64 1.72 18.49
CA PRO A 239 -16.85 2.57 18.37
C PRO A 239 -16.59 4.01 17.94
N ARG A 240 -15.37 4.51 18.17
CA ARG A 240 -14.87 5.77 17.62
C ARG A 240 -15.06 5.86 16.10
N LEU A 241 -14.91 4.77 15.35
CA LEU A 241 -15.02 4.78 13.89
C LEU A 241 -16.47 4.92 13.41
N GLY A 242 -17.41 4.18 14.01
CA GLY A 242 -18.83 4.26 13.63
C GLY A 242 -19.44 5.61 13.97
N PHE A 243 -19.15 6.14 15.17
CA PHE A 243 -19.60 7.47 15.55
C PHE A 243 -18.98 8.56 14.66
N ARG A 244 -17.66 8.54 14.45
CA ARG A 244 -16.96 9.48 13.56
C ARG A 244 -17.51 9.45 12.13
N PHE A 245 -17.83 8.26 11.62
CA PHE A 245 -18.47 8.10 10.31
C PHE A 245 -19.82 8.83 10.24
N VAL A 246 -20.71 8.61 11.23
CA VAL A 246 -22.02 9.27 11.29
C VAL A 246 -21.85 10.79 11.38
N GLN A 247 -21.02 11.28 12.30
CA GLN A 247 -20.79 12.71 12.50
C GLN A 247 -20.19 13.37 11.26
N PHE A 248 -19.25 12.70 10.59
CA PHE A 248 -18.66 13.19 9.35
C PHE A 248 -19.73 13.37 8.27
N ILE A 249 -20.63 12.39 8.10
CA ILE A 249 -21.73 12.48 7.13
C ILE A 249 -22.65 13.66 7.47
N LEU A 250 -23.09 13.76 8.72
CA LEU A 250 -23.98 14.84 9.16
C LEU A 250 -23.35 16.22 8.97
N ALA A 251 -22.05 16.35 9.23
CA ALA A 251 -21.31 17.59 9.02
C ALA A 251 -21.11 17.94 7.53
N HIS A 252 -21.20 16.97 6.62
CA HIS A 252 -20.98 17.13 5.18
C HIS A 252 -22.24 16.83 4.36
N LEU A 253 -23.42 16.93 4.95
CA LEU A 253 -24.65 16.99 4.17
C LEU A 253 -24.94 18.44 3.76
N PRO A 254 -25.25 18.70 2.47
CA PRO A 254 -25.57 20.04 2.02
C PRO A 254 -26.94 20.47 2.57
N ALA A 255 -27.12 21.78 2.77
CA ALA A 255 -28.32 22.33 3.42
C ALA A 255 -29.61 22.03 2.65
N ASP A 256 -29.52 21.91 1.33
CA ASP A 256 -30.63 21.63 0.42
C ASP A 256 -30.91 20.12 0.25
N TYR A 257 -30.18 19.23 0.93
CA TYR A 257 -30.31 17.76 0.81
C TYR A 257 -31.74 17.27 1.05
N PHE A 258 -32.46 17.84 2.02
CA PHE A 258 -33.84 17.44 2.34
C PHE A 258 -34.91 18.28 1.62
N SER A 259 -34.52 19.07 0.61
CA SER A 259 -35.41 19.96 -0.15
C SER A 259 -35.18 19.77 -1.66
N VAL A 260 -34.49 20.70 -2.33
CA VAL A 260 -34.25 20.68 -3.79
C VAL A 260 -33.67 19.34 -4.27
N GLN A 261 -32.70 18.77 -3.55
CA GLN A 261 -32.12 17.48 -3.93
C GLN A 261 -33.05 16.29 -3.68
N ALA A 262 -34.02 16.43 -2.79
CA ALA A 262 -35.02 15.42 -2.48
C ALA A 262 -36.17 15.44 -3.50
N ASP A 263 -36.50 16.59 -4.09
CA ASP A 263 -37.53 16.74 -5.14
C ASP A 263 -37.21 15.92 -6.39
N ALA A 264 -35.92 15.71 -6.67
CA ALA A 264 -35.46 14.87 -7.78
C ALA A 264 -35.57 13.36 -7.50
N GLN A 265 -36.02 12.95 -6.30
CA GLN A 265 -36.09 11.55 -5.87
C GLN A 265 -37.53 11.10 -5.66
N LYS A 266 -37.82 9.84 -6.01
CA LYS A 266 -39.18 9.31 -5.90
C LYS A 266 -39.61 9.07 -4.44
N HIS A 267 -38.69 8.60 -3.60
CA HIS A 267 -38.94 8.27 -2.19
C HIS A 267 -37.70 8.60 -1.34
N PRO A 268 -37.44 9.89 -1.07
CA PRO A 268 -36.29 10.32 -0.30
C PRO A 268 -36.39 9.95 1.19
N ILE A 269 -35.26 9.73 1.85
CA ILE A 269 -35.20 9.53 3.30
C ILE A 269 -35.60 10.79 4.07
N GLY A 270 -36.36 10.62 5.16
CA GLY A 270 -36.69 11.69 6.09
C GLY A 270 -35.53 12.05 7.02
N ARG A 271 -35.44 13.33 7.43
CA ARG A 271 -34.37 13.80 8.35
C ARG A 271 -34.36 13.07 9.70
N ARG A 272 -35.53 12.70 10.23
CA ARG A 272 -35.65 11.98 11.53
C ARG A 272 -35.09 10.56 11.46
N ASP A 273 -35.15 9.96 10.28
CA ASP A 273 -34.79 8.56 10.05
C ASP A 273 -33.31 8.40 9.65
N LEU A 274 -32.67 9.50 9.26
CA LEU A 274 -31.29 9.52 8.77
C LEU A 274 -30.32 8.91 9.78
N GLU A 275 -30.35 9.35 11.04
CA GLU A 275 -29.37 8.90 12.03
C GLU A 275 -29.50 7.41 12.32
N ALA A 276 -30.71 6.89 12.44
CA ALA A 276 -30.97 5.46 12.60
C ALA A 276 -30.46 4.65 11.40
N ALA A 277 -30.69 5.13 10.17
CA ALA A 277 -30.20 4.48 8.96
C ALA A 277 -28.66 4.50 8.87
N LEU A 278 -27.99 5.58 9.30
CA LEU A 278 -26.53 5.70 9.30
C LEU A 278 -25.87 4.77 10.33
N GLN A 279 -26.45 4.66 11.53
CA GLN A 279 -25.97 3.73 12.54
C GLN A 279 -26.04 2.28 12.04
N ASN A 280 -27.13 1.91 11.37
CA ASN A 280 -27.29 0.58 10.80
C ASN A 280 -26.36 0.34 9.59
N LEU A 281 -26.16 1.34 8.73
CA LEU A 281 -25.25 1.29 7.57
C LEU A 281 -23.83 0.87 7.98
N TYR A 282 -23.28 1.49 9.03
CA TYR A 282 -21.97 1.12 9.56
C TYR A 282 -21.96 -0.32 10.10
N GLY A 283 -23.03 -0.74 10.78
CA GLY A 283 -23.18 -2.10 11.30
C GLY A 283 -23.19 -3.18 10.20
N VAL A 284 -23.91 -2.94 9.10
CA VAL A 284 -23.95 -3.83 7.93
C VAL A 284 -22.56 -4.00 7.33
N ARG A 285 -21.85 -2.89 7.08
CA ARG A 285 -20.49 -2.94 6.54
C ARG A 285 -19.52 -3.64 7.49
N SER A 286 -19.56 -3.30 8.78
CA SER A 286 -18.67 -3.90 9.80
C SER A 286 -18.88 -5.42 9.87
N SER A 287 -20.13 -5.88 9.82
CA SER A 287 -20.48 -7.30 9.80
C SER A 287 -19.92 -8.01 8.56
N TYR A 288 -20.05 -7.42 7.37
CA TYR A 288 -19.50 -8.02 6.15
C TYR A 288 -17.96 -8.08 6.19
N VAL A 289 -17.29 -7.01 6.58
CA VAL A 289 -15.81 -6.97 6.58
C VAL A 289 -15.20 -7.90 7.64
N HIS A 290 -15.78 -8.01 8.83
CA HIS A 290 -15.19 -8.79 9.92
C HIS A 290 -15.71 -10.23 10.03
N THR A 291 -16.92 -10.50 9.56
CA THR A 291 -17.58 -11.81 9.70
C THR A 291 -18.08 -12.39 8.39
N LEU A 292 -17.88 -11.69 7.25
CA LEU A 292 -18.39 -12.07 5.92
C LEU A 292 -19.90 -12.33 5.92
N LYS A 293 -20.64 -11.68 6.84
CA LYS A 293 -22.10 -11.77 6.88
C LYS A 293 -22.66 -10.98 5.69
N PRO A 294 -23.28 -11.66 4.70
CA PRO A 294 -23.81 -10.98 3.52
C PRO A 294 -25.06 -10.17 3.88
N LEU A 295 -25.45 -9.27 2.97
CA LEU A 295 -26.77 -8.66 2.93
C LEU A 295 -27.84 -9.76 2.91
N THR A 296 -29.00 -9.46 3.49
CA THR A 296 -30.14 -10.39 3.53
C THR A 296 -30.62 -10.71 2.11
N LYS A 297 -31.23 -11.88 1.93
CA LYS A 297 -31.74 -12.29 0.61
C LYS A 297 -32.84 -11.34 0.16
N GLU A 298 -33.65 -10.89 1.11
CA GLU A 298 -34.72 -9.91 0.96
C GLU A 298 -34.18 -8.60 0.40
N PHE A 299 -33.10 -8.07 0.99
CA PHE A 299 -32.42 -6.87 0.49
C PHE A 299 -31.80 -7.08 -0.90
N ILE A 300 -31.17 -8.23 -1.15
CA ILE A 300 -30.58 -8.56 -2.46
C ILE A 300 -31.65 -8.61 -3.56
N HIS A 301 -32.84 -9.14 -3.28
CA HIS A 301 -33.94 -9.22 -4.25
C HIS A 301 -34.78 -7.94 -4.31
N PHE A 302 -34.57 -6.98 -3.40
CA PHE A 302 -35.20 -5.68 -3.46
C PHE A 302 -34.75 -4.92 -4.73
N ALA A 303 -35.72 -4.50 -5.54
CA ALA A 303 -35.48 -3.72 -6.73
C ALA A 303 -36.53 -2.61 -6.83
N SER A 304 -36.12 -1.45 -6.37
CA SER A 304 -36.89 -0.23 -6.38
C SER A 304 -35.92 0.94 -6.18
N HIS A 305 -36.29 2.12 -6.69
CA HIS A 305 -35.57 3.37 -6.47
C HIS A 305 -35.96 4.08 -5.17
N ARG A 306 -36.34 3.33 -4.13
CA ARG A 306 -36.55 3.89 -2.78
C ARG A 306 -35.20 4.08 -2.14
N GLU A 307 -35.02 5.11 -1.31
CA GLU A 307 -33.72 5.35 -0.64
C GLU A 307 -33.49 4.48 0.60
N THR A 308 -34.57 4.02 1.22
CA THR A 308 -34.51 3.16 2.41
C THR A 308 -35.42 1.94 2.27
N TRP A 309 -35.06 0.91 3.02
CA TRP A 309 -35.78 -0.34 3.16
C TRP A 309 -35.73 -0.75 4.64
N GLU A 310 -36.83 -1.26 5.17
CA GLU A 310 -36.86 -1.83 6.51
C GLU A 310 -36.53 -3.32 6.43
N ASP A 311 -35.41 -3.71 7.04
CA ASP A 311 -34.93 -5.09 7.10
C ASP A 311 -34.85 -5.52 8.56
N ASP A 312 -35.64 -6.51 8.95
CA ASP A 312 -35.70 -7.03 10.33
C ASP A 312 -35.89 -5.93 11.40
N GLY A 313 -36.84 -5.01 11.16
CA GLY A 313 -37.13 -3.89 12.06
C GLY A 313 -36.07 -2.79 12.08
N LYS A 314 -35.06 -2.86 11.20
CA LYS A 314 -34.00 -1.85 11.07
C LYS A 314 -34.09 -1.12 9.75
N LEU A 315 -34.05 0.20 9.81
CA LEU A 315 -33.99 1.02 8.61
C LEU A 315 -32.60 0.93 7.98
N THR A 316 -32.56 0.53 6.71
CA THR A 316 -31.32 0.31 5.95
C THR A 316 -31.35 1.15 4.68
N PHE A 317 -30.22 1.78 4.34
CA PHE A 317 -30.09 2.42 3.04
C PHE A 317 -30.11 1.39 1.92
N THR A 318 -30.88 1.66 0.88
CA THR A 318 -30.78 0.94 -0.39
C THR A 318 -29.59 1.47 -1.20
N PHE A 319 -29.31 0.87 -2.36
CA PHE A 319 -28.31 1.42 -3.28
C PHE A 319 -28.66 2.84 -3.74
N GLN A 320 -29.90 3.10 -4.20
CA GLN A 320 -30.32 4.44 -4.61
C GLN A 320 -30.03 5.50 -3.52
N GLY A 321 -30.42 5.21 -2.28
CA GLY A 321 -30.22 6.14 -1.16
C GLY A 321 -28.76 6.31 -0.81
N LEU A 322 -28.00 5.21 -0.75
CA LEU A 322 -26.59 5.23 -0.39
C LEU A 322 -25.73 5.95 -1.45
N PHE A 323 -25.97 5.72 -2.75
CA PHE A 323 -25.29 6.42 -3.83
C PHE A 323 -25.53 7.93 -3.76
N ARG A 324 -26.79 8.35 -3.57
CA ARG A 324 -27.12 9.77 -3.42
C ARG A 324 -26.46 10.39 -2.19
N LEU A 325 -26.53 9.71 -1.04
CA LEU A 325 -25.92 10.16 0.22
C LEU A 325 -24.41 10.34 0.07
N VAL A 326 -23.70 9.30 -0.37
CA VAL A 326 -22.24 9.31 -0.50
C VAL A 326 -21.80 10.39 -1.49
N ARG A 327 -22.49 10.52 -2.63
CA ARG A 327 -22.21 11.56 -3.61
C ARG A 327 -22.38 12.96 -3.02
N ALA A 328 -23.49 13.22 -2.32
CA ALA A 328 -23.73 14.51 -1.67
C ALA A 328 -22.63 14.85 -0.65
N VAL A 329 -22.23 13.86 0.16
CA VAL A 329 -21.16 14.02 1.16
C VAL A 329 -19.81 14.35 0.51
N ILE A 330 -19.42 13.63 -0.54
CA ILE A 330 -18.14 13.87 -1.23
C ILE A 330 -18.16 15.26 -1.89
N ILE A 331 -19.23 15.63 -2.59
CA ILE A 331 -19.34 16.97 -3.22
C ILE A 331 -19.24 18.08 -2.17
N GLU A 332 -19.96 17.93 -1.06
CA GLU A 332 -19.96 18.93 0.01
C GLU A 332 -18.61 19.01 0.73
N PHE A 333 -17.93 17.88 0.93
CA PHE A 333 -16.55 17.85 1.44
C PHE A 333 -15.61 18.62 0.52
N VAL A 334 -15.68 18.39 -0.79
CA VAL A 334 -14.91 19.15 -1.78
C VAL A 334 -15.25 20.63 -1.68
N ARG A 335 -16.54 20.99 -1.59
CA ARG A 335 -16.98 22.39 -1.50
C ARG A 335 -16.46 23.11 -0.25
N LYS A 336 -16.48 22.46 0.91
CA LYS A 336 -16.06 23.04 2.21
C LYS A 336 -14.55 23.08 2.42
N ALA A 337 -13.82 22.13 1.84
CA ALA A 337 -12.38 22.05 2.01
C ALA A 337 -11.67 23.32 1.51
N PRO A 338 -10.53 23.71 2.10
CA PRO A 338 -9.76 24.87 1.65
C PRO A 338 -9.35 24.71 0.17
N LYS A 339 -9.08 25.84 -0.48
CA LYS A 339 -8.68 25.92 -1.88
C LYS A 339 -7.29 26.57 -1.94
N ILE A 340 -6.39 25.94 -2.67
CA ILE A 340 -5.00 26.36 -2.83
C ILE A 340 -4.70 26.39 -4.32
N GLU A 341 -4.26 27.53 -4.84
CA GLU A 341 -3.92 27.66 -6.26
C GLU A 341 -2.59 26.96 -6.59
N HIS A 342 -1.61 27.04 -5.69
CA HIS A 342 -0.26 26.54 -5.89
C HIS A 342 0.30 25.86 -4.63
N GLU A 343 0.80 24.63 -4.78
CA GLU A 343 1.30 23.80 -3.69
C GLU A 343 2.47 22.94 -4.20
N PRO A 344 3.72 23.45 -4.17
CA PRO A 344 4.86 22.71 -4.66
C PRO A 344 5.09 21.43 -3.83
N CYS A 345 5.11 20.27 -4.47
CA CYS A 345 5.39 18.99 -3.81
C CYS A 345 6.01 17.97 -4.79
N ASN A 346 6.64 16.91 -4.29
CA ASN A 346 7.08 15.81 -5.15
C ASN A 346 5.88 14.90 -5.51
N TYR A 347 5.46 14.93 -6.77
CA TYR A 347 4.35 14.14 -7.31
C TYR A 347 4.79 13.12 -8.37
N GLU A 348 6.10 12.92 -8.59
CA GLU A 348 6.59 12.02 -9.65
C GLU A 348 6.11 10.59 -9.44
N TRP A 349 6.19 10.10 -8.21
CA TRP A 349 5.81 8.75 -7.82
C TRP A 349 4.30 8.50 -7.85
N ASP A 350 3.48 9.52 -8.09
CA ASP A 350 2.03 9.38 -8.29
C ASP A 350 1.69 8.92 -9.71
N ASN A 351 2.67 8.92 -10.63
CA ASN A 351 2.47 8.41 -11.98
C ASN A 351 2.26 6.89 -11.95
N PRO A 352 1.08 6.37 -12.36
CA PRO A 352 0.78 4.94 -12.30
C PRO A 352 1.70 4.10 -13.18
N ASN A 353 2.36 4.72 -14.17
CA ASN A 353 3.25 4.04 -15.12
C ASN A 353 4.71 3.99 -14.64
N LEU A 354 5.03 4.47 -13.43
CA LEU A 354 6.37 4.36 -12.84
C LEU A 354 6.44 3.20 -11.85
N ILE A 355 7.46 2.37 -12.00
CA ILE A 355 7.78 1.28 -11.07
C ILE A 355 9.11 1.55 -10.37
N ARG A 356 9.17 1.26 -9.07
CA ARG A 356 10.43 1.34 -8.30
C ARG A 356 11.08 -0.03 -8.27
N LEU A 357 12.23 -0.15 -8.92
CA LEU A 357 13.04 -1.37 -8.92
C LEU A 357 14.22 -1.23 -7.97
N ARG A 358 14.54 -2.31 -7.25
CA ARG A 358 15.79 -2.40 -6.49
C ARG A 358 16.87 -2.88 -7.45
N VAL A 359 17.90 -2.06 -7.63
CA VAL A 359 19.08 -2.42 -8.44
C VAL A 359 19.88 -3.51 -7.73
N ALA A 360 20.28 -4.55 -8.47
CA ALA A 360 21.07 -5.66 -7.96
C ALA A 360 22.42 -5.17 -7.37
N PRO A 361 22.93 -5.81 -6.29
CA PRO A 361 24.17 -5.39 -5.62
C PRO A 361 25.38 -5.23 -6.54
N GLN A 362 25.50 -6.07 -7.57
CA GLN A 362 26.61 -6.05 -8.53
C GLN A 362 26.85 -4.69 -9.21
N TYR A 363 25.85 -3.81 -9.25
CA TYR A 363 25.96 -2.50 -9.90
C TYR A 363 26.39 -1.37 -8.96
N TRP A 364 26.40 -1.57 -7.63
CA TRP A 364 26.66 -0.50 -6.67
C TRP A 364 27.59 -0.89 -5.52
N VAL A 365 27.75 -2.18 -5.21
CA VAL A 365 28.59 -2.61 -4.07
C VAL A 365 30.07 -2.27 -4.29
N TYR A 366 30.50 -2.07 -5.54
CA TYR A 366 31.88 -1.75 -5.92
C TYR A 366 32.14 -0.24 -6.01
N ASP A 367 31.14 0.62 -5.84
CA ASP A 367 31.28 2.07 -5.92
C ASP A 367 31.67 2.67 -4.54
N PRO A 368 32.88 3.24 -4.39
CA PRO A 368 33.32 3.85 -3.13
C PRO A 368 32.58 5.14 -2.79
N SER A 369 31.94 5.79 -3.77
CA SER A 369 31.22 7.05 -3.54
C SER A 369 29.94 6.84 -2.72
N GLY A 370 29.31 5.66 -2.83
CA GLY A 370 28.13 5.29 -2.03
C GLY A 370 28.43 4.75 -0.62
N PHE A 371 29.70 4.52 -0.28
CA PHE A 371 30.08 3.95 1.02
C PHE A 371 30.26 5.04 2.08
N GLU A 372 29.35 5.04 3.06
CA GLU A 372 29.28 5.94 4.20
C GLU A 372 29.09 5.12 5.49
N ALA A 373 29.32 5.71 6.66
CA ALA A 373 29.14 5.02 7.94
C ALA A 373 27.72 4.44 8.10
N GLN A 374 26.71 5.18 7.64
CA GLN A 374 25.29 4.78 7.66
C GLN A 374 24.96 3.67 6.65
N SER A 375 25.73 3.53 5.57
CA SER A 375 25.48 2.53 4.53
C SER A 375 26.25 1.21 4.74
N SER A 376 27.11 1.11 5.77
CA SER A 376 27.86 -0.09 6.15
C SER A 376 27.04 -1.40 6.10
N ARG A 377 25.87 -1.43 6.76
CA ARG A 377 24.97 -2.59 6.75
C ARG A 377 24.39 -2.90 5.38
N ARG A 378 24.09 -1.88 4.57
CA ARG A 378 23.62 -2.06 3.18
C ARG A 378 24.71 -2.74 2.33
N TYR A 379 25.97 -2.32 2.48
CA TYR A 379 27.08 -2.94 1.76
C TYR A 379 27.35 -4.37 2.23
N LEU A 380 27.28 -4.65 3.53
CA LEU A 380 27.34 -6.03 4.05
C LEU A 380 26.26 -6.90 3.42
N GLN A 381 25.02 -6.42 3.39
CA GLN A 381 23.91 -7.12 2.75
C GLN A 381 24.20 -7.39 1.27
N GLY A 382 24.69 -6.38 0.54
CA GLY A 382 25.05 -6.51 -0.87
C GLY A 382 26.12 -7.57 -1.12
N LEU A 383 27.18 -7.60 -0.30
CA LEU A 383 28.20 -8.64 -0.39
C LEU A 383 27.63 -10.02 -0.08
N VAL A 384 26.81 -10.16 0.96
CA VAL A 384 26.20 -11.44 1.34
C VAL A 384 25.29 -11.99 0.23
N GLU A 385 24.51 -11.12 -0.43
CA GLU A 385 23.70 -11.48 -1.60
C GLU A 385 24.58 -12.01 -2.75
N LEU A 386 25.69 -11.33 -3.05
CA LEU A 386 26.62 -11.76 -4.11
C LEU A 386 27.41 -13.02 -3.76
N LEU A 387 27.79 -13.18 -2.49
CA LEU A 387 28.46 -14.39 -2.02
C LEU A 387 27.53 -15.59 -2.18
N ASP A 388 26.27 -15.49 -1.77
CA ASP A 388 25.29 -16.58 -1.94
C ASP A 388 25.19 -17.02 -3.41
N GLU A 389 25.04 -16.08 -4.34
CA GLU A 389 24.99 -16.36 -5.78
C GLU A 389 26.26 -17.09 -6.27
N CYS A 390 27.43 -16.64 -5.83
CA CYS A 390 28.70 -17.29 -6.18
C CYS A 390 28.87 -18.67 -5.56
N LEU A 391 28.41 -18.87 -4.32
CA LEU A 391 28.51 -20.16 -3.62
C LEU A 391 27.54 -21.19 -4.23
N VAL A 392 26.36 -20.76 -4.69
CA VAL A 392 25.40 -21.63 -5.41
C VAL A 392 25.92 -22.04 -6.78
N GLU A 393 26.51 -21.10 -7.54
CA GLU A 393 26.98 -21.33 -8.91
C GLU A 393 28.45 -21.76 -9.00
N TYR A 394 29.10 -22.04 -7.86
CA TYR A 394 30.52 -22.37 -7.82
C TYR A 394 30.87 -23.60 -8.69
N PRO A 395 31.97 -23.57 -9.47
CA PRO A 395 33.00 -22.52 -9.60
C PRO A 395 32.75 -21.51 -10.73
N ASN A 396 31.55 -21.48 -11.32
CA ASN A 396 31.27 -20.79 -12.58
C ASN A 396 31.07 -19.27 -12.43
N ARG A 397 30.72 -18.81 -11.23
CA ARG A 397 30.50 -17.39 -10.92
C ARG A 397 31.56 -16.88 -9.96
N LYS A 398 32.06 -15.68 -10.21
CA LYS A 398 33.13 -15.02 -9.44
C LYS A 398 32.76 -13.56 -9.16
N LEU A 399 33.43 -12.95 -8.19
CA LEU A 399 33.22 -11.56 -7.76
C LEU A 399 34.49 -10.71 -7.96
N HIS A 400 34.31 -9.42 -8.17
CA HIS A 400 35.42 -8.47 -8.17
C HIS A 400 35.88 -8.21 -6.73
N GLY A 401 37.17 -7.90 -6.56
CA GLY A 401 37.71 -7.49 -5.26
C GLY A 401 37.07 -6.20 -4.75
N LEU A 402 36.86 -6.10 -3.43
CA LEU A 402 36.27 -4.94 -2.77
C LEU A 402 37.32 -3.97 -2.18
N SER A 403 38.59 -4.06 -2.60
CA SER A 403 39.71 -3.30 -2.03
C SER A 403 39.42 -1.81 -1.83
N HIS A 404 38.88 -1.13 -2.85
CA HIS A 404 38.54 0.30 -2.77
C HIS A 404 37.46 0.63 -1.73
N ILE A 405 36.49 -0.28 -1.53
CA ILE A 405 35.44 -0.13 -0.51
C ILE A 405 36.03 -0.33 0.88
N ILE A 406 36.90 -1.33 1.04
CA ILE A 406 37.57 -1.58 2.31
C ILE A 406 38.48 -0.41 2.69
N ASP A 407 39.26 0.13 1.75
CA ASP A 407 40.13 1.30 2.00
C ASP A 407 39.31 2.53 2.40
N LYS A 408 38.20 2.79 1.69
CA LYS A 408 37.25 3.84 2.06
C LYS A 408 36.70 3.62 3.47
N GLY A 409 36.25 2.42 3.79
CA GLY A 409 35.71 2.08 5.11
C GLY A 409 36.73 2.23 6.23
N LEU A 410 37.98 1.79 6.02
CA LEU A 410 39.07 1.97 6.97
C LEU A 410 39.37 3.45 7.25
N SER A 411 39.25 4.32 6.24
CA SER A 411 39.47 5.77 6.40
C SER A 411 38.44 6.46 7.31
N ILE A 412 37.19 5.96 7.32
CA ILE A 412 36.09 6.53 8.11
C ILE A 412 35.76 5.72 9.37
N GLN A 413 36.35 4.53 9.52
CA GLN A 413 36.14 3.62 10.66
C GLN A 413 36.27 4.31 12.04
N PRO A 414 37.23 5.22 12.29
CA PRO A 414 37.35 5.88 13.60
C PRO A 414 36.14 6.73 13.99
N GLN A 415 35.29 7.11 13.01
CA GLN A 415 34.08 7.93 13.21
C GLN A 415 32.82 7.07 13.36
N MET A 416 32.91 5.76 13.13
CA MET A 416 31.77 4.85 13.20
C MET A 416 31.43 4.49 14.65
N ASN A 417 30.13 4.51 14.98
CA ASN A 417 29.66 3.88 16.21
C ASN A 417 29.66 2.34 16.08
N GLU A 418 29.45 1.61 17.18
CA GLU A 418 29.47 0.13 17.18
C GLU A 418 28.46 -0.48 16.19
N ALA A 419 27.26 0.10 16.07
CA ALA A 419 26.21 -0.38 15.16
C ALA A 419 26.56 -0.21 13.67
N GLN A 420 27.47 0.70 13.34
CA GLN A 420 28.00 0.93 11.99
C GLN A 420 29.30 0.14 11.75
N ASN A 421 30.14 0.04 12.78
CA ASN A 421 31.45 -0.59 12.69
C ASN A 421 31.34 -2.12 12.60
N VAL A 422 30.42 -2.76 13.32
CA VAL A 422 30.24 -4.23 13.26
C VAL A 422 29.90 -4.70 11.83
N PRO A 423 28.91 -4.13 11.12
CA PRO A 423 28.64 -4.51 9.73
C PRO A 423 29.82 -4.26 8.78
N PHE A 424 30.58 -3.19 8.98
CA PHE A 424 31.77 -2.90 8.18
C PHE A 424 32.88 -3.94 8.41
N LEU A 425 33.17 -4.29 9.67
CA LEU A 425 34.14 -5.34 9.98
C LEU A 425 33.69 -6.70 9.40
N ALA A 426 32.40 -7.00 9.42
CA ALA A 426 31.83 -8.21 8.84
C ALA A 426 32.03 -8.24 7.32
N LEU A 427 31.76 -7.12 6.65
CA LEU A 427 32.00 -6.94 5.22
C LEU A 427 33.48 -7.20 4.89
N TRP A 428 34.38 -6.58 5.65
CA TRP A 428 35.81 -6.72 5.45
C TRP A 428 36.30 -8.15 5.67
N TRP A 429 35.82 -8.81 6.73
CA TRP A 429 36.20 -10.18 7.02
C TRP A 429 35.74 -11.15 5.95
N LEU A 430 34.47 -11.08 5.54
CA LEU A 430 33.93 -11.92 4.48
C LEU A 430 34.66 -11.68 3.16
N SER A 431 34.98 -10.42 2.84
CA SER A 431 35.79 -10.07 1.67
C SER A 431 37.16 -10.75 1.73
N ASN A 432 37.90 -10.64 2.84
CA ASN A 432 39.23 -11.26 2.94
C ASN A 432 39.17 -12.79 2.79
N VAL A 433 38.12 -13.43 3.34
CA VAL A 433 37.99 -14.88 3.34
C VAL A 433 37.60 -15.43 1.97
N TYR A 434 36.70 -14.76 1.26
CA TYR A 434 36.18 -15.27 -0.01
C TYR A 434 36.86 -14.67 -1.24
N LEU A 435 37.32 -13.42 -1.15
CA LEU A 435 37.92 -12.67 -2.26
C LEU A 435 39.43 -12.52 -2.14
N GLY A 436 40.05 -13.03 -1.07
CA GLY A 436 41.48 -12.92 -0.83
C GLY A 436 41.87 -11.67 -0.04
N HIS A 437 43.06 -11.74 0.58
CA HIS A 437 43.62 -10.66 1.40
C HIS A 437 44.72 -9.93 0.62
N ASP A 438 44.61 -8.60 0.55
CA ASP A 438 45.70 -7.76 0.07
C ASP A 438 46.83 -7.70 1.12
N PRO A 439 48.02 -8.25 0.85
CA PRO A 439 49.11 -8.32 1.81
C PRO A 439 49.66 -6.95 2.22
N ALA A 440 49.39 -5.87 1.46
CA ALA A 440 49.75 -4.51 1.84
C ALA A 440 48.77 -3.90 2.86
N ARG A 441 47.57 -4.47 3.02
CA ARG A 441 46.54 -4.00 3.94
C ARG A 441 46.74 -4.63 5.32
N ARG A 442 46.53 -3.85 6.38
CA ARG A 442 46.58 -4.37 7.77
C ARG A 442 45.58 -5.51 7.96
N THR A 443 45.82 -6.40 8.91
CA THR A 443 44.84 -7.41 9.33
C THR A 443 43.90 -6.86 10.41
N HIS A 444 42.87 -7.63 10.75
CA HIS A 444 41.99 -7.32 11.88
C HIS A 444 42.78 -7.38 13.19
N THR A 445 42.62 -6.37 14.04
CA THR A 445 43.16 -6.36 15.40
C THR A 445 42.35 -7.27 16.31
N SER A 446 42.93 -7.73 17.42
CA SER A 446 42.22 -8.58 18.40
C SER A 446 40.93 -7.94 18.92
N LYS A 447 40.92 -6.61 19.10
CA LYS A 447 39.72 -5.85 19.52
C LYS A 447 38.61 -5.87 18.47
N GLU A 448 38.96 -5.77 17.19
CA GLU A 448 37.99 -5.84 16.08
C GLU A 448 37.40 -7.24 15.95
N VAL A 449 38.22 -8.28 16.14
CA VAL A 449 37.78 -9.68 16.17
C VAL A 449 36.83 -9.91 17.35
N GLU A 450 37.16 -9.40 18.53
CA GLU A 450 36.30 -9.49 19.72
C GLU A 450 34.95 -8.79 19.48
N MET A 451 34.96 -7.62 18.84
CA MET A 451 33.74 -6.90 18.49
C MET A 451 32.85 -7.68 17.51
N LEU A 452 33.45 -8.33 16.49
CA LEU A 452 32.73 -9.22 15.59
C LEU A 452 32.20 -10.47 16.28
N ASN A 453 32.87 -10.95 17.32
CA ASN A 453 32.43 -12.09 18.12
C ASN A 453 31.38 -11.72 19.18
N LYS A 454 31.04 -10.45 19.39
CA LYS A 454 29.91 -10.08 20.26
C LYS A 454 28.58 -10.54 19.65
N PRO A 455 27.62 -11.02 20.47
CA PRO A 455 26.31 -11.42 19.98
C PRO A 455 25.53 -10.30 19.27
N SER A 456 25.44 -10.39 17.95
CA SER A 456 24.66 -9.50 17.11
C SER A 456 24.13 -10.24 15.87
N VAL A 457 23.17 -9.65 15.17
CA VAL A 457 22.65 -10.21 13.91
C VAL A 457 23.72 -10.21 12.82
N ASP A 458 24.48 -9.12 12.69
CA ASP A 458 25.55 -9.01 11.69
C ASP A 458 26.66 -10.05 11.95
N SER A 459 26.99 -10.28 13.21
CA SER A 459 27.93 -11.33 13.64
C SER A 459 27.41 -12.74 13.36
N LEU A 460 26.11 -12.98 13.59
CA LEU A 460 25.48 -14.27 13.31
C LEU A 460 25.56 -14.62 11.81
N ILE A 461 25.22 -13.66 10.94
CA ILE A 461 25.33 -13.81 9.47
C ILE A 461 26.78 -14.13 9.08
N THR A 462 27.73 -13.36 9.63
CA THR A 462 29.15 -13.52 9.35
C THR A 462 29.65 -14.91 9.73
N GLN A 463 29.35 -15.38 10.95
CA GLN A 463 29.78 -16.69 11.44
C GLN A 463 29.17 -17.84 10.64
N ALA A 464 27.89 -17.73 10.28
CA ALA A 464 27.21 -18.73 9.46
C ALA A 464 27.92 -18.93 8.11
N LEU A 465 28.31 -17.83 7.44
CA LEU A 465 29.06 -17.88 6.18
C LEU A 465 30.53 -18.30 6.39
N LEU A 466 31.16 -17.89 7.49
CA LEU A 466 32.53 -18.31 7.80
C LEU A 466 32.66 -19.78 8.18
N GLY A 467 31.56 -20.51 8.37
CA GLY A 467 31.62 -21.88 8.85
C GLY A 467 32.27 -21.98 10.23
N SER A 468 32.30 -20.87 10.97
CA SER A 468 32.94 -20.78 12.28
C SER A 468 31.90 -20.91 13.38
N ASP A 469 32.21 -21.73 14.37
CA ASP A 469 31.38 -21.84 15.56
C ASP A 469 31.97 -20.92 16.63
N SER A 470 31.40 -19.72 16.79
CA SER A 470 31.72 -18.90 17.96
C SER A 470 31.27 -19.63 19.22
N GLU A 471 31.99 -19.47 20.33
CA GLU A 471 31.67 -20.10 21.62
C GLU A 471 30.35 -19.62 22.25
N TRP A 472 29.43 -19.00 21.50
CA TRP A 472 28.15 -18.60 22.08
C TRP A 472 27.30 -19.82 22.41
N LYS A 473 26.77 -19.81 23.62
CA LYS A 473 25.76 -20.75 24.09
C LYS A 473 24.56 -20.78 23.12
N PRO A 474 23.89 -21.94 22.93
CA PRO A 474 22.73 -22.04 22.03
C PRO A 474 21.63 -21.00 22.31
N ALA A 475 21.37 -20.66 23.58
CA ALA A 475 20.39 -19.64 23.95
C ALA A 475 20.71 -18.23 23.39
N ILE A 476 22.01 -17.86 23.31
CA ILE A 476 22.43 -16.57 22.76
C ILE A 476 22.27 -16.57 21.24
N HIS A 477 22.58 -17.69 20.59
CA HIS A 477 22.31 -17.86 19.16
C HIS A 477 20.82 -17.70 18.88
N GLN A 478 19.96 -18.45 19.57
CA GLN A 478 18.51 -18.38 19.41
C GLN A 478 18.00 -16.94 19.56
N LEU A 479 18.49 -16.20 20.56
CA LEU A 479 18.12 -14.80 20.77
C LEU A 479 18.47 -13.91 19.57
N GLN A 480 19.65 -14.08 18.96
CA GLN A 480 20.03 -13.29 17.78
C GLN A 480 19.25 -13.73 16.53
N LEU A 481 18.96 -15.02 16.38
CA LEU A 481 18.13 -15.54 15.29
C LEU A 481 16.69 -15.01 15.38
N ASP A 482 16.11 -14.97 16.58
CA ASP A 482 14.78 -14.38 16.82
C ASP A 482 14.78 -12.88 16.54
N ARG A 483 15.85 -12.16 16.93
CA ARG A 483 16.03 -10.74 16.62
C ARG A 483 16.10 -10.50 15.11
N TYR A 484 16.83 -11.34 14.38
CA TYR A 484 16.90 -11.30 12.93
C TYR A 484 15.50 -11.41 12.31
N TYR A 485 14.72 -12.44 12.67
CA TYR A 485 13.38 -12.62 12.10
C TYR A 485 12.40 -11.51 12.48
N LYS A 486 12.54 -10.90 13.66
CA LYS A 486 11.75 -9.72 14.06
C LYS A 486 12.13 -8.43 13.32
N GLN A 487 13.33 -8.36 12.75
CA GLN A 487 13.89 -7.14 12.17
C GLN A 487 14.06 -7.18 10.65
N ARG A 488 14.16 -8.36 10.01
CA ARG A 488 14.54 -8.51 8.58
C ARG A 488 13.66 -7.77 7.55
N TYR A 489 12.41 -7.44 7.91
CA TYR A 489 11.50 -6.67 7.06
C TYR A 489 11.30 -5.21 7.51
N LYS A 490 12.02 -4.77 8.56
CA LYS A 490 12.05 -3.38 9.00
C LYS A 490 13.11 -2.61 8.22
N SER A 491 12.93 -1.30 8.09
CA SER A 491 13.88 -0.40 7.40
C SER A 491 15.29 -0.42 8.00
N SER A 492 15.42 -0.72 9.30
CA SER A 492 16.71 -0.84 10.00
C SER A 492 17.30 -2.25 9.99
N GLY A 493 16.57 -3.25 9.48
CA GLY A 493 17.00 -4.65 9.45
C GLY A 493 17.98 -4.95 8.32
N ILE A 494 18.61 -6.13 8.40
CA ILE A 494 19.36 -6.74 7.31
C ILE A 494 18.56 -7.94 6.81
N ARG A 495 18.46 -8.12 5.48
CA ARG A 495 17.82 -9.28 4.86
C ARG A 495 18.84 -10.04 4.04
N VAL A 496 19.12 -11.28 4.41
CA VAL A 496 20.06 -12.14 3.68
C VAL A 496 19.31 -13.20 2.84
N PRO A 497 19.96 -13.84 1.86
CA PRO A 497 19.37 -14.91 1.07
C PRO A 497 18.97 -16.12 1.91
N ALA A 498 17.99 -16.90 1.44
CA ALA A 498 17.41 -18.03 2.18
C ALA A 498 18.42 -19.11 2.53
N ASN A 499 19.41 -19.37 1.66
CA ASN A 499 20.52 -20.28 1.93
C ASN A 499 21.35 -19.82 3.13
N VAL A 500 21.61 -18.52 3.25
CA VAL A 500 22.33 -17.94 4.39
C VAL A 500 21.48 -18.03 5.66
N GLU A 501 20.17 -17.78 5.55
CA GLU A 501 19.22 -18.01 6.66
C GLU A 501 19.23 -19.49 7.12
N ALA A 502 19.30 -20.43 6.18
CA ALA A 502 19.42 -21.86 6.47
C ALA A 502 20.75 -22.21 7.14
N CYS A 503 21.86 -21.60 6.72
CA CYS A 503 23.15 -21.73 7.39
C CYS A 503 23.07 -21.26 8.85
N MET A 504 22.42 -20.12 9.13
CA MET A 504 22.22 -19.63 10.50
C MET A 504 21.43 -20.66 11.33
N ALA A 505 20.32 -21.17 10.79
CA ALA A 505 19.47 -22.16 11.48
C ALA A 505 20.18 -23.50 11.72
N LEU A 506 20.95 -24.01 10.75
CA LEU A 506 21.74 -25.23 10.93
C LEU A 506 22.89 -25.04 11.92
N THR A 507 23.49 -23.86 11.96
CA THR A 507 24.51 -23.53 12.97
C THR A 507 23.92 -23.61 14.40
N LEU A 508 22.66 -23.22 14.59
CA LEU A 508 21.97 -23.39 15.88
C LEU A 508 21.80 -24.87 16.24
N ALA A 509 21.37 -25.70 15.27
CA ALA A 509 21.21 -27.13 15.49
C ALA A 509 22.55 -27.79 15.87
N GLU A 510 23.64 -27.42 15.20
CA GLU A 510 24.98 -27.92 15.52
C GLU A 510 25.42 -27.51 16.94
N ARG A 511 25.12 -26.29 17.37
CA ARG A 511 25.43 -25.85 18.74
C ARG A 511 24.70 -26.63 19.80
N HIS A 512 23.42 -26.93 19.56
CA HIS A 512 22.66 -27.81 20.46
C HIS A 512 23.26 -29.22 20.49
N ARG A 513 23.67 -29.75 19.33
CA ARG A 513 24.32 -31.06 19.22
C ARG A 513 25.63 -31.12 20.01
N LYS A 514 26.52 -30.12 19.82
CA LYS A 514 27.79 -30.00 20.57
C LYS A 514 27.60 -29.82 22.07
N ALA A 515 26.54 -29.14 22.50
CA ALA A 515 26.18 -29.01 23.91
C ALA A 515 25.56 -30.29 24.51
N GLY A 516 25.38 -31.36 23.72
CA GLY A 516 24.74 -32.61 24.15
C GLY A 516 23.20 -32.53 24.24
N HIS A 517 22.59 -31.42 23.80
CA HIS A 517 21.14 -31.21 23.84
C HIS A 517 20.47 -31.77 22.57
N ILE A 518 20.48 -33.10 22.41
CA ILE A 518 20.08 -33.77 21.15
C ILE A 518 18.62 -33.48 20.76
N SER A 519 17.68 -33.50 21.71
CA SER A 519 16.28 -33.16 21.42
C SER A 519 16.11 -31.72 20.91
N SER A 520 16.88 -30.78 21.45
CA SER A 520 16.87 -29.39 20.98
C SER A 520 17.56 -29.23 19.63
N ALA A 521 18.60 -30.03 19.34
CA ALA A 521 19.24 -30.06 18.02
C ALA A 521 18.26 -30.54 16.95
N HIS A 522 17.53 -31.63 17.21
CA HIS A 522 16.49 -32.13 16.33
C HIS A 522 15.34 -31.12 16.17
N GLY A 523 14.92 -30.46 17.25
CA GLY A 523 13.90 -29.40 17.20
C GLY A 523 14.33 -28.20 16.35
N ALA A 524 15.58 -27.74 16.49
CA ALA A 524 16.15 -26.67 15.67
C ALA A 524 16.25 -27.07 14.18
N LEU A 525 16.63 -28.32 13.90
CA LEU A 525 16.67 -28.86 12.53
C LEU A 525 15.28 -28.97 11.90
N THR A 526 14.28 -29.42 12.66
CA THR A 526 12.88 -29.49 12.21
C THR A 526 12.37 -28.08 11.88
N SER A 527 12.62 -27.11 12.76
CA SER A 527 12.28 -25.70 12.51
C SER A 527 13.00 -25.15 11.27
N ALA A 528 14.25 -25.52 11.02
CA ALA A 528 14.95 -25.14 9.79
C ALA A 528 14.24 -25.70 8.54
N VAL A 529 13.80 -26.96 8.56
CA VAL A 529 13.05 -27.57 7.45
C VAL A 529 11.72 -26.84 7.20
N GLU A 530 10.98 -26.50 8.26
CA GLU A 530 9.71 -25.78 8.15
C GLU A 530 9.90 -24.35 7.60
N ASN A 531 11.00 -23.69 7.97
CA ASN A 531 11.32 -22.34 7.51
C ASN A 531 11.87 -22.31 6.07
N PHE A 532 12.53 -23.38 5.60
CA PHE A 532 13.14 -23.46 4.28
C PHE A 532 12.69 -24.71 3.48
N PRO A 533 11.39 -24.87 3.21
CA PRO A 533 10.84 -26.08 2.59
C PRO A 533 11.28 -26.27 1.13
N HIS A 534 11.92 -25.29 0.50
CA HIS A 534 12.46 -25.42 -0.85
C HIS A 534 13.85 -26.09 -0.88
N LEU A 535 14.56 -26.15 0.25
CA LEU A 535 15.89 -26.75 0.35
C LEU A 535 15.77 -28.25 0.64
N ILE A 536 15.93 -29.06 -0.41
CA ILE A 536 15.79 -30.53 -0.34
C ILE A 536 16.83 -31.12 0.62
N GLN A 537 18.04 -30.57 0.63
CA GLN A 537 19.17 -31.02 1.44
C GLN A 537 18.85 -30.98 2.94
N LEU A 538 18.06 -29.99 3.40
CA LEU A 538 17.62 -29.92 4.79
C LEU A 538 16.65 -31.04 5.16
N ARG A 539 15.74 -31.39 4.25
CA ARG A 539 14.78 -32.49 4.48
C ARG A 539 15.47 -33.83 4.53
N THR A 540 16.44 -34.05 3.64
CA THR A 540 17.27 -35.25 3.66
C THR A 540 18.05 -35.34 4.98
N LEU A 541 18.69 -34.25 5.39
CA LEU A 541 19.42 -34.19 6.67
C LEU A 541 18.51 -34.45 7.88
N ALA A 542 17.30 -33.92 7.89
CA ALA A 542 16.35 -34.13 8.98
C ALA A 542 15.82 -35.56 9.05
N ALA A 543 15.60 -36.21 7.89
CA ALA A 543 15.17 -37.60 7.83
C ALA A 543 16.27 -38.57 8.31
N ASP A 544 17.53 -38.28 7.97
CA ASP A 544 18.69 -39.12 8.26
C ASP A 544 19.54 -38.54 9.41
N PHE A 545 18.93 -37.81 10.35
CA PHE A 545 19.67 -37.10 11.39
C PHE A 545 20.39 -38.07 12.35
N ASP A 546 21.72 -38.05 12.30
CA ASP A 546 22.58 -38.78 13.22
C ASP A 546 23.23 -37.82 14.24
N PRO A 547 22.92 -37.94 15.54
CA PRO A 547 23.51 -37.12 16.61
C PRO A 547 25.05 -37.21 16.70
N SER A 548 25.64 -38.31 16.23
CA SER A 548 27.09 -38.52 16.26
C SER A 548 27.84 -37.79 15.15
N THR A 549 27.14 -37.42 14.07
CA THR A 549 27.71 -36.75 12.91
C THR A 549 27.63 -35.22 13.05
N PRO A 550 28.73 -34.47 12.88
CA PRO A 550 28.68 -33.00 12.85
C PRO A 550 27.83 -32.47 11.69
N ILE A 551 27.02 -31.45 11.95
CA ILE A 551 26.25 -30.77 10.90
C ILE A 551 27.17 -29.78 10.18
N ALA A 552 27.75 -30.19 9.06
CA ALA A 552 28.58 -29.33 8.21
C ALA A 552 27.72 -28.40 7.33
N TRP A 553 27.10 -27.39 7.95
CA TRP A 553 26.03 -26.59 7.33
C TRP A 553 26.42 -25.95 5.99
N LEU A 554 27.64 -25.43 5.87
CA LEU A 554 28.10 -24.84 4.60
C LEU A 554 28.12 -25.84 3.45
N SER A 555 28.62 -27.07 3.67
CA SER A 555 28.65 -28.08 2.61
C SER A 555 27.27 -28.69 2.33
N ILE A 556 26.36 -28.63 3.31
CA ILE A 556 24.97 -29.05 3.11
C ILE A 556 24.24 -28.07 2.20
N ILE A 557 24.40 -26.76 2.44
CA ILE A 557 23.73 -25.70 1.68
C ILE A 557 24.43 -25.41 0.36
N TYR A 558 25.77 -25.44 0.34
CA TYR A 558 26.64 -25.14 -0.80
C TYR A 558 27.56 -26.34 -1.12
N PRO A 559 27.03 -27.43 -1.71
CA PRO A 559 27.78 -28.67 -1.91
C PRO A 559 28.93 -28.57 -2.92
N GLY A 560 28.94 -27.54 -3.77
CA GLY A 560 30.01 -27.32 -4.76
C GLY A 560 31.36 -26.92 -4.14
N ILE A 561 31.38 -26.48 -2.88
CA ILE A 561 32.59 -26.01 -2.21
C ILE A 561 33.36 -27.20 -1.64
N THR A 562 34.56 -27.47 -2.17
CA THR A 562 35.53 -28.35 -1.50
C THR A 562 36.19 -27.58 -0.33
N MET A 563 36.50 -28.26 0.78
CA MET A 563 36.99 -27.63 2.03
C MET A 563 38.21 -26.71 1.89
N GLN A 564 38.95 -26.77 0.78
CA GLN A 564 39.89 -25.72 0.40
C GLN A 564 39.12 -24.58 -0.27
N ARG A 565 38.85 -23.49 0.49
CA ARG A 565 38.22 -22.27 -0.04
C ARG A 565 39.09 -21.67 -1.14
N ALA A 566 38.85 -22.06 -2.39
CA ALA A 566 39.41 -21.38 -3.55
C ALA A 566 38.87 -19.95 -3.56
N THR A 567 39.71 -18.98 -3.94
CA THR A 567 39.30 -17.58 -4.03
C THR A 567 38.17 -17.45 -5.05
N LEU A 568 37.05 -16.84 -4.65
CA LEU A 568 35.92 -16.49 -5.52
C LEU A 568 36.22 -15.25 -6.38
N GLU A 569 37.47 -14.78 -6.35
CA GLU A 569 37.92 -13.56 -7.00
C GLU A 569 38.08 -13.74 -8.52
N CYS A 570 37.53 -12.79 -9.28
CA CYS A 570 37.93 -12.50 -10.65
C CYS A 570 39.25 -11.72 -10.65
N ILE A 571 40.31 -12.28 -11.20
CA ILE A 571 41.53 -11.54 -11.52
C ILE A 571 41.35 -10.91 -12.91
N GLY A 572 41.20 -9.58 -12.98
CA GLY A 572 41.04 -8.80 -14.22
C GLY A 572 39.58 -8.70 -14.72
N LEU A 573 39.22 -7.82 -15.67
CA LEU A 573 40.03 -7.14 -16.69
C LEU A 573 41.06 -6.13 -16.21
#